data_AF-A0A928A357-F1
#
_entry.id   AF-A0A928A357-F1
#
_cell.length_a   1.000
_cell.length_b   1.000
_cell.length_c   1.000
_cell.angle_alpha   90.00
_cell.angle_beta   90.00
_cell.angle_gamma   90.00
#
_symmetry.space_group_name_H-M   'P 1'
#
loop_
_entity.id
_entity.type
_entity.pdbx_description
1 polymer ?
#
loop_
_entity_poly.entity_id
_entity_poly.type
_entity_poly.pdbx_seq_one_letter_code
_entity_poly.pdbx_strand_id
1 'polypeptide(L)'
;MLELLAKYSGITAIIVYSLILFLILKFRKPEQAPEEEREEEREPSYVSESVSPLDPNDEDAVVASLIASIECHNETKKNVRVVSVREVR
;
A
#
# COMPACT_ATOMS: atom_id res chain seq x y z
N MET A 1 -39.74 38.15 -8.82
CA MET A 1 -39.91 36.75 -9.29
C MET A 1 -38.65 36.20 -9.94
N LEU A 2 -38.05 36.85 -10.95
CA LEU A 2 -36.81 36.37 -11.61
C LEU A 2 -35.61 36.22 -10.66
N GLU A 3 -35.37 37.17 -9.76
CA GLU A 3 -34.21 37.12 -8.84
C GLU A 3 -34.28 36.01 -7.80
N LEU A 4 -35.50 35.61 -7.39
CA LEU A 4 -35.68 34.47 -6.49
C LEU A 4 -35.32 33.17 -7.22
N LEU A 5 -35.82 33.00 -8.45
CA LEU A 5 -35.52 31.83 -9.28
C LEU A 5 -34.01 31.68 -9.53
N ALA A 6 -33.31 32.78 -9.82
CA ALA A 6 -31.87 32.78 -10.02
C ALA A 6 -31.09 32.40 -8.74
N LYS A 7 -31.54 32.87 -7.56
CA LYS A 7 -30.94 32.50 -6.26
C LYS A 7 -31.15 31.02 -5.94
N TYR A 8 -32.37 30.51 -6.11
CA TYR A 8 -32.64 29.08 -5.90
C TYR A 8 -31.88 28.21 -6.90
N SER A 9 -31.79 28.62 -8.17
CA SER A 9 -30.99 27.95 -9.21
C SER A 9 -29.50 27.92 -8.86
N GLY A 10 -28.97 29.01 -8.29
CA GLY A 10 -27.58 29.07 -7.84
C GLY A 10 -27.31 28.15 -6.65
N ILE A 11 -28.21 28.13 -5.65
CA ILE A 11 -28.09 27.26 -4.49
C ILE A 11 -28.17 25.77 -4.91
N THR A 12 -29.08 25.42 -5.82
CA THR A 12 -29.17 24.05 -6.34
C THR A 12 -27.90 23.63 -7.07
N ALA A 13 -27.29 24.53 -7.84
CA ALA A 13 -26.04 24.24 -8.54
C ALA A 13 -24.88 23.98 -7.56
N ILE A 14 -24.79 24.75 -6.47
CA ILE A 14 -23.77 24.57 -5.43
C ILE A 14 -23.96 23.21 -4.74
N ILE A 15 -25.18 22.83 -4.37
CA ILE A 15 -25.47 21.55 -3.72
C ILE A 15 -25.09 20.36 -4.61
N VAL A 16 -25.44 20.43 -5.90
CA VAL A 16 -25.09 19.39 -6.87
C VAL A 16 -23.57 19.31 -7.05
N TYR A 17 -22.88 20.44 -7.15
CA TYR A 17 -21.42 20.49 -7.24
C TYR A 17 -20.74 19.89 -6.01
N SER A 18 -21.22 20.21 -4.81
CA SER A 18 -20.70 19.64 -3.55
C SER A 18 -20.92 18.13 -3.46
N LEU A 19 -22.06 17.62 -3.92
CA LEU A 19 -22.35 16.18 -4.00
C LEU A 19 -21.40 15.47 -4.96
N ILE A 20 -21.17 16.04 -6.14
CA ILE A 20 -20.23 15.50 -7.13
C ILE A 20 -18.80 15.47 -6.57
N LEU A 21 -18.37 16.57 -5.92
CA LEU A 21 -17.05 16.65 -5.29
C LEU A 21 -16.89 15.61 -4.17
N PHE A 22 -17.92 15.42 -3.35
CA PHE A 22 -17.91 14.42 -2.28
C PHE A 22 -17.79 13.00 -2.82
N LEU A 23 -18.50 12.68 -3.91
CA LEU A 23 -18.37 11.38 -4.59
C LEU A 23 -16.97 11.20 -5.17
N ILE A 24 -16.41 12.21 -5.85
CA ILE A 24 -15.04 12.16 -6.38
C ILE A 24 -14.02 11.92 -5.26
N LEU A 25 -14.19 12.55 -4.09
CA LEU A 25 -13.29 12.35 -2.94
C LEU A 25 -13.45 10.96 -2.30
N LYS A 26 -14.66 10.39 -2.29
CA LYS A 26 -14.90 9.02 -1.80
C LYS A 26 -14.37 7.95 -2.77
N PHE A 27 -14.41 8.22 -4.07
CA PHE A 27 -13.91 7.32 -5.11
C PHE A 27 -12.46 7.60 -5.52
N ARG A 28 -11.85 8.71 -5.08
CA ARG A 28 -10.39 8.89 -5.03
C ARG A 28 -9.83 7.94 -3.98
N LYS A 29 -9.71 6.68 -4.40
CA LYS A 29 -8.70 5.76 -3.88
C LYS A 29 -7.38 6.53 -3.87
N PRO A 30 -6.58 6.50 -2.79
CA PRO A 30 -5.25 7.08 -2.84
C PRO A 30 -4.55 6.42 -4.03
N GLU A 31 -4.09 7.26 -4.94
CA GLU A 31 -3.20 6.89 -6.04
C GLU A 31 -1.95 6.33 -5.38
N GLN A 32 -1.96 5.02 -5.09
CA GLN A 32 -0.73 4.27 -5.10
C GLN A 32 -0.24 4.42 -6.53
N ALA A 33 0.85 5.16 -6.66
CA ALA A 33 1.52 5.40 -7.91
C ALA A 33 1.57 4.09 -8.74
N PRO A 34 1.33 4.15 -10.06
CA PRO A 34 1.66 3.04 -10.91
C PRO A 34 3.19 3.00 -11.00
N GLU A 35 3.82 2.13 -10.22
CA GLU A 35 4.97 1.42 -10.79
C GLU A 35 4.38 0.30 -11.63
N GLU A 36 4.12 0.64 -12.90
CA GLU A 36 4.10 -0.35 -13.96
C GLU A 36 5.39 -1.16 -13.90
N GLU A 37 5.22 -2.47 -13.74
CA GLU A 37 5.95 -3.51 -14.44
C GLU A 37 7.21 -3.06 -15.19
N ARG A 38 8.36 -3.29 -14.58
CA ARG A 38 9.45 -3.94 -15.30
C ARG A 38 9.64 -5.33 -14.72
N GLU A 39 9.02 -6.29 -15.38
CA GLU A 39 9.63 -7.58 -15.62
C GLU A 39 11.00 -7.33 -16.29
N GLU A 40 12.04 -7.21 -15.48
CA GLU A 40 13.38 -7.61 -15.90
C GLU A 40 13.82 -8.66 -14.90
N GLU A 41 13.84 -9.91 -15.36
CA GLU A 41 14.77 -10.93 -14.88
C GLU A 41 16.15 -10.29 -14.69
N ARG A 42 16.42 -9.79 -13.50
CA ARG A 42 17.77 -9.70 -12.99
C ARG A 42 17.81 -10.63 -11.80
N GLU A 43 18.39 -11.79 -12.06
CA GLU A 43 18.98 -12.65 -11.06
C GLU A 43 19.54 -11.78 -9.92
N PRO A 44 19.25 -12.10 -8.65
CA PRO A 44 19.82 -11.34 -7.57
C PRO A 44 21.33 -11.47 -7.66
N SER A 45 21.97 -10.36 -8.07
CA SER A 45 23.40 -10.14 -7.95
C SER A 45 23.81 -10.59 -6.55
N TYR A 46 24.52 -11.70 -6.54
CA TYR A 46 25.10 -12.38 -5.41
C TYR A 46 26.01 -11.38 -4.66
N VAL A 47 25.45 -10.67 -3.69
CA VAL A 47 26.26 -10.18 -2.58
C VAL A 47 26.67 -11.42 -1.80
N SER A 48 27.83 -11.95 -2.18
CA SER A 48 28.56 -13.04 -1.56
C SER A 48 29.11 -12.59 -0.21
N GLU A 49 28.21 -12.24 0.69
CA GLU A 49 28.47 -12.34 2.12
C GLU A 49 28.06 -13.76 2.49
N SER A 50 28.95 -14.53 3.11
CA SER A 50 28.76 -15.95 3.39
C SER A 50 27.41 -16.20 4.05
N VAL A 51 26.42 -16.58 3.25
CA VAL A 51 25.07 -16.88 3.72
C VAL A 51 25.20 -18.21 4.43
N SER A 52 25.35 -18.19 5.76
CA SER A 52 25.03 -19.38 6.54
C SER A 52 23.53 -19.58 6.35
N PRO A 53 23.10 -20.72 5.79
CA PRO A 53 21.68 -21.03 5.72
C PRO A 53 21.15 -21.02 7.14
N LEU A 54 20.14 -20.20 7.40
CA LEU A 54 19.41 -20.27 8.67
C LEU A 54 18.93 -21.72 8.83
N ASP A 55 19.16 -22.31 10.00
CA ASP A 55 18.66 -23.65 10.27
C ASP A 55 17.13 -23.60 10.22
N PRO A 56 16.47 -24.30 9.28
CA PRO A 56 15.01 -24.30 9.19
C PRO A 56 14.34 -24.91 10.43
N ASN A 57 15.12 -25.59 11.28
CA ASN A 57 14.67 -26.19 12.53
C ASN A 57 14.86 -25.27 13.75
N ASP A 58 15.34 -24.04 13.53
CA ASP A 58 15.39 -23.00 14.56
C ASP A 58 14.00 -22.39 14.74
N GLU A 59 13.27 -22.91 15.72
CA GLU A 59 11.93 -22.48 16.10
C GLU A 59 11.89 -20.97 16.42
N ASP A 60 12.93 -20.42 17.05
CA ASP A 60 12.98 -19.01 17.43
C ASP A 60 13.07 -18.13 16.19
N ALA A 61 13.84 -18.55 15.20
CA ALA A 61 13.97 -17.83 13.93
C ALA A 61 12.68 -17.87 13.11
N VAL A 62 11.96 -19.00 13.12
CA VAL A 62 10.64 -19.12 12.46
C VAL A 62 9.62 -18.21 13.14
N VAL A 63 9.55 -18.24 14.47
CA VAL A 63 8.62 -17.40 15.24
C VAL A 63 8.93 -15.92 15.02
N ALA A 64 10.20 -15.51 15.07
CA ALA A 64 10.61 -14.13 14.81
C ALA A 64 10.24 -13.69 13.38
N SER A 65 10.46 -14.55 12.38
CA SER A 65 10.10 -14.26 10.99
C SER A 65 8.59 -14.05 10.81
N LEU A 66 7.77 -14.83 11.53
CA LEU A 66 6.32 -14.71 11.50
C LEU A 66 5.86 -13.40 12.15
N ILE A 67 6.36 -13.10 13.35
CA ILE A 67 6.02 -11.86 14.07
C ILE A 67 6.38 -10.64 13.21
N ALA A 68 7.59 -10.63 12.64
CA ALA A 68 8.03 -9.55 11.76
C ALA A 68 7.12 -9.39 10.52
N SER A 69 6.65 -10.51 9.94
CA SER A 69 5.74 -10.47 8.79
C SER A 69 4.37 -9.87 9.16
N ILE A 70 3.86 -10.18 10.36
CA ILE A 70 2.58 -9.66 10.86
C ILE A 70 2.69 -8.17 11.16
N GLU A 71 3.76 -7.74 11.83
CA GLU A 71 4.02 -6.34 12.15
C GLU A 71 4.12 -5.50 10.87
N CYS A 72 4.91 -5.96 9.91
CA CYS A 72 5.08 -5.29 8.63
C CYS A 72 3.77 -5.22 7.83
N HIS A 73 2.97 -6.28 7.85
CA HIS A 73 1.61 -6.24 7.26
C HIS A 73 0.73 -5.22 7.97
N ASN A 74 0.78 -5.17 9.31
CA ASN A 74 -0.07 -4.28 10.07
C ASN A 74 0.25 -2.80 9.80
N GLU A 75 1.52 -2.46 9.64
CA GLU A 75 1.99 -1.11 9.30
C GLU A 75 1.70 -0.73 7.85
N THR A 76 2.03 -1.61 6.90
CA THR A 76 2.00 -1.27 5.47
C THR A 76 0.66 -1.59 4.80
N LYS A 77 -0.16 -2.45 5.42
CA LYS A 77 -1.38 -3.04 4.85
C LYS A 77 -1.14 -3.78 3.52
N LYS A 78 0.10 -4.22 3.27
CA LYS A 78 0.49 -4.98 2.07
C LYS A 78 0.74 -6.44 2.42
N ASN A 79 0.52 -7.34 1.47
CA ASN A 79 0.89 -8.75 1.63
C ASN A 79 2.42 -8.87 1.52
N VAL A 80 3.05 -9.42 2.55
CA VAL A 80 4.51 -9.58 2.64
C VAL A 80 4.85 -11.05 2.80
N ARG A 81 5.94 -11.49 2.15
CA ARG A 81 6.51 -12.84 2.25
C ARG A 81 7.97 -12.73 2.64
N VAL A 82 8.37 -13.45 3.68
CA VAL A 82 9.79 -13.56 4.06
C VAL A 82 10.50 -14.47 3.05
N VAL A 83 11.51 -13.94 2.38
CA VAL A 83 12.29 -14.66 1.34
C VAL A 83 13.58 -15.26 1.92
N SER A 84 14.21 -14.55 2.86
CA SER A 84 15.41 -15.04 3.56
C SER A 84 15.54 -14.38 4.92
N VAL A 85 15.99 -15.14 5.92
CA VAL A 85 16.40 -14.62 7.22
C VAL A 85 17.90 -14.80 7.33
N ARG A 86 18.61 -13.75 7.77
CA ARG A 86 20.07 -13.75 7.93
C ARG A 86 20.40 -13.35 9.36
N GLU A 87 21.29 -14.11 10.00
CA GLU A 87 21.92 -13.70 11.26
C GLU A 87 22.91 -12.56 10.97
N VAL A 88 22.86 -11.50 11.77
CA VAL A 88 23.84 -10.40 11.72
C VAL A 88 24.62 -10.44 13.04
N ARG A 89 25.95 -10.56 12.95
CA ARG A 89 26.87 -10.57 14.10
C ARG A 89 27.53 -9.22 14.32
#